data_AF-A0A7T5UL01-F1
#
_entry.id   AF-A0A7T5UL01-F1
#
_cell.length_a   1.000
_cell.length_b   1.000
_cell.length_c   1.000
_cell.angle_alpha   90.00
_cell.angle_beta   90.00
_cell.angle_gamma   90.00
#
_symmetry.space_group_name_H-M   'P 1'
#
loop_
_entity.id
_entity.type
_entity.pdbx_description
1 polymer ?
#
loop_
_entity_poly.entity_id
_entity_poly.type
_entity_poly.pdbx_seq_one_letter_code
_entity_poly.pdbx_strand_id
1 'polypeptide(L)'
;MTRRKYIFILLAFVIFVFLFLFYRSSNKKPTSTEKVTSTTSAQATPTEIVQELHFTEEQLKSYYSSYNNPFVLHIRKVLNNYLTGNNDGIEPLAIKVDKAEDGTISGLDSFSKDYYKSKFIVFGINDSIAGGKEINIIFQDKQDKLFNVWIYKLGTGDYELRGFWQNKKFTEKDMEKIQKQYKIFLNDSKHAL
;
A
#
# COMPACT_ATOMS: atom_id res chain seq x y z
N MET A 1 -12.51 -52.32 4.08
CA MET A 1 -11.33 -51.69 3.45
C MET A 1 -11.77 -50.63 2.43
N THR A 2 -12.49 -49.58 2.86
CA THR A 2 -13.24 -48.72 1.90
C THR A 2 -13.20 -47.23 2.23
N ARG A 3 -13.37 -46.78 3.49
CA ARG A 3 -13.43 -45.34 3.82
C ARG A 3 -12.15 -44.52 3.54
N ARG A 4 -10.96 -45.08 3.78
CA ARG A 4 -9.70 -44.35 3.56
C ARG A 4 -9.44 -44.05 2.08
N LYS A 5 -9.86 -44.94 1.17
CA LYS A 5 -9.67 -44.76 -0.28
C LYS A 5 -10.51 -43.60 -0.83
N TYR A 6 -11.74 -43.41 -0.34
CA TYR A 6 -12.60 -42.30 -0.75
C TYR A 6 -12.07 -40.94 -0.28
N ILE A 7 -11.43 -40.87 0.89
CA ILE A 7 -10.82 -39.63 1.39
C ILE A 7 -9.66 -39.19 0.48
N PHE A 8 -8.81 -40.13 0.06
CA PHE A 8 -7.72 -39.82 -0.88
C PHE A 8 -8.22 -39.41 -2.26
N ILE A 9 -9.29 -40.04 -2.76
CA ILE A 9 -9.93 -39.66 -4.03
C ILE A 9 -10.55 -38.26 -3.94
N LEU A 10 -11.22 -37.93 -2.82
CA LEU A 10 -11.82 -36.62 -2.60
C LEU A 10 -10.74 -35.52 -2.52
N LEU A 11 -9.64 -35.77 -1.81
CA LEU A 11 -8.50 -34.85 -1.72
C LEU A 11 -7.83 -34.61 -3.08
N ALA A 12 -7.61 -35.68 -3.86
CA ALA A 12 -7.06 -35.56 -5.20
C ALA A 12 -7.98 -34.77 -6.14
N PHE A 13 -9.30 -34.94 -6.02
CA PHE A 13 -10.28 -34.18 -6.81
C PHE A 13 -10.29 -32.69 -6.45
N VAL A 14 -10.22 -32.35 -5.17
CA VAL A 14 -10.14 -30.94 -4.71
C VAL A 14 -8.86 -30.28 -5.25
N ILE A 15 -7.72 -30.95 -5.16
CA ILE A 15 -6.45 -30.44 -5.70
C ILE A 15 -6.53 -30.24 -7.22
N PHE A 16 -7.14 -31.19 -7.94
CA PHE A 16 -7.31 -31.08 -9.39
C PHE A 16 -8.21 -29.90 -9.80
N VAL A 17 -9.30 -29.65 -9.07
CA VAL A 17 -10.17 -28.48 -9.30
C VAL A 17 -9.40 -27.18 -9.05
N PHE A 18 -8.60 -27.10 -7.98
CA PHE A 18 -7.77 -25.93 -7.70
C PHE A 18 -6.73 -25.67 -8.80
N LEU A 19 -6.04 -26.71 -9.27
CA LEU A 19 -5.08 -26.60 -10.38
C LEU A 19 -5.76 -26.22 -11.70
N PHE A 20 -6.95 -26.73 -11.98
CA PHE A 20 -7.72 -26.39 -13.18
C PHE A 20 -8.19 -24.93 -13.16
N LEU A 21 -8.67 -24.43 -12.01
CA LEU A 21 -9.05 -23.04 -11.84
C LEU A 21 -7.84 -22.10 -11.95
N PHE A 22 -6.71 -22.48 -11.37
CA PHE A 22 -5.45 -21.73 -11.48
C PHE A 22 -4.95 -21.68 -12.93
N TYR A 23 -4.95 -22.80 -13.63
CA TYR A 23 -4.58 -22.88 -15.06
C TYR A 23 -5.50 -22.02 -15.94
N ARG A 24 -6.81 -22.02 -15.66
CA ARG A 24 -7.78 -21.19 -16.40
C ARG A 24 -7.61 -19.70 -16.12
N SER A 25 -7.18 -19.32 -14.92
CA SER A 25 -6.87 -17.93 -14.56
C SER A 25 -5.60 -17.43 -15.26
N SER A 26 -4.57 -18.27 -15.38
CA SER A 26 -3.28 -17.89 -15.97
C SER A 26 -3.27 -17.81 -17.50
N ASN A 27 -4.30 -18.33 -18.18
CA ASN A 27 -4.38 -18.36 -19.66
C ASN A 27 -5.26 -17.28 -20.29
N LYS A 28 -5.69 -16.27 -19.53
CA LYS A 28 -6.33 -15.09 -20.12
C LYS A 28 -5.26 -14.18 -20.77
N LYS A 29 -4.99 -14.39 -22.06
CA LYS A 29 -4.25 -13.42 -22.88
C LYS A 29 -5.03 -12.10 -22.94
N PRO A 30 -4.39 -10.93 -22.84
CA PRO A 30 -5.03 -9.67 -23.17
C PRO A 30 -5.17 -9.57 -24.70
N THR A 31 -6.41 -9.52 -25.17
CA THR A 31 -6.77 -9.10 -26.52
C THR A 31 -7.20 -7.64 -26.45
N SER A 32 -6.39 -6.73 -26.99
CA SER A 32 -6.87 -5.73 -27.94
C SER A 32 -5.69 -5.05 -28.61
N THR A 33 -5.64 -5.24 -29.93
CA THR A 33 -4.76 -4.56 -30.87
C THR A 33 -5.49 -3.32 -31.33
N GLU A 34 -4.94 -2.13 -31.07
CA GLU A 34 -5.21 -0.96 -31.90
C GLU A 34 -3.89 -0.49 -32.50
N LYS A 35 -3.93 -0.29 -33.81
CA LYS A 35 -2.81 -0.15 -34.72
C LYS A 35 -2.58 1.35 -34.93
N VAL A 36 -1.43 1.88 -34.54
CA VAL A 36 -0.99 3.19 -35.04
C VAL A 36 0.42 3.05 -35.61
N THR A 37 0.45 3.06 -36.94
CA THR A 37 1.63 3.24 -37.77
C THR A 37 2.37 4.51 -37.37
N SER A 38 3.68 4.44 -37.13
CA SER A 38 4.54 5.63 -37.21
C SER A 38 5.94 5.29 -37.70
N THR A 39 6.28 5.98 -38.78
CA THR A 39 7.51 6.06 -39.53
C THR A 39 8.70 6.51 -38.69
N THR A 40 9.87 5.95 -38.96
CA THR A 40 11.19 6.39 -38.48
C THR A 40 11.44 7.87 -38.78
N SER A 41 11.70 8.67 -37.74
CA SER A 41 12.45 9.94 -37.81
C SER A 41 12.94 10.32 -36.40
N ALA A 42 14.23 10.60 -36.26
CA ALA A 42 14.86 11.01 -35.01
C ALA A 42 14.40 12.42 -34.58
N GLN A 43 13.83 12.58 -33.38
CA GLN A 43 13.66 13.91 -32.78
C GLN A 43 13.31 13.87 -31.28
N ALA A 44 14.06 14.70 -30.53
CA ALA A 44 13.85 15.26 -29.19
C ALA A 44 12.87 14.58 -28.20
N THR A 45 13.39 14.24 -27.02
CA THR A 45 12.64 13.81 -25.84
C THR A 45 11.46 14.76 -25.55
N PRO A 46 10.21 14.28 -25.53
CA PRO A 46 9.07 15.12 -25.16
C PRO A 46 9.13 15.47 -23.67
N THR A 47 9.03 16.76 -23.34
CA THR A 47 8.75 17.21 -21.98
C THR A 47 7.38 16.67 -21.57
N GLU A 48 7.33 15.63 -20.73
CA GLU A 48 6.11 15.07 -20.16
C GLU A 48 5.43 16.15 -19.29
N ILE A 49 4.35 16.76 -19.82
CA ILE A 49 3.54 17.72 -19.05
C ILE A 49 2.78 16.92 -17.99
N VAL A 50 3.28 16.97 -16.75
CA VAL A 50 2.62 16.34 -15.61
C VAL A 50 1.48 17.25 -15.14
N GLN A 51 0.24 16.89 -15.46
CA GLN A 51 -0.94 17.62 -15.03
C GLN A 51 -1.26 17.32 -13.56
N GLU A 52 -1.62 18.37 -12.79
CA GLU A 52 -2.11 18.21 -11.42
C GLU A 52 -3.43 17.42 -11.41
N LEU A 53 -3.55 16.49 -10.47
CA LEU A 53 -4.73 15.65 -10.31
C LEU A 53 -5.82 16.44 -9.59
N HIS A 54 -6.95 16.61 -10.27
CA HIS A 54 -8.14 17.22 -9.69
C HIS A 54 -9.22 16.16 -9.52
N PHE A 55 -9.70 16.01 -8.29
CA PHE A 55 -10.86 15.16 -7.98
C PHE A 55 -12.15 15.93 -8.21
N THR A 56 -13.19 15.22 -8.65
CA THR A 56 -14.56 15.69 -8.55
C THR A 56 -14.95 15.85 -7.07
N GLU A 57 -16.00 16.61 -6.78
CA GLU A 57 -16.48 16.77 -5.39
C GLU A 57 -16.80 15.44 -4.71
N GLU A 58 -17.38 14.49 -5.46
CA GLU A 58 -17.68 13.14 -4.95
C GLU A 58 -16.41 12.35 -4.64
N GLN A 59 -15.42 12.40 -5.52
CA GLN A 59 -14.11 11.78 -5.30
C GLN A 59 -13.40 12.41 -4.10
N LEU A 60 -13.49 13.73 -3.95
CA LEU A 60 -12.89 14.47 -2.84
C LEU A 60 -13.56 14.11 -1.51
N LYS A 61 -14.89 14.02 -1.48
CA LYS A 61 -15.65 13.56 -0.31
C LYS A 61 -15.29 12.13 0.08
N SER A 62 -15.20 11.24 -0.90
CA SER A 62 -14.77 9.85 -0.70
C SER A 62 -13.33 9.79 -0.17
N TYR A 63 -12.42 10.55 -0.77
CA TYR A 63 -11.04 10.67 -0.33
C TYR A 63 -10.94 11.13 1.12
N TYR A 64 -11.61 12.22 1.50
CA TYR A 64 -11.55 12.71 2.87
C TYR A 64 -12.23 11.80 3.89
N SER A 65 -13.18 10.96 3.46
CA SER A 65 -13.76 9.93 4.33
C SER A 65 -12.73 8.90 4.79
N SER A 66 -11.61 8.73 4.07
CA SER A 66 -10.51 7.84 4.47
C SER A 66 -9.87 8.25 5.80
N TYR A 67 -9.86 9.54 6.14
CA TYR A 67 -9.32 10.03 7.42
C TYR A 67 -10.25 9.72 8.62
N ASN A 68 -11.49 9.32 8.37
CA ASN A 68 -12.41 8.79 9.39
C ASN A 68 -12.34 7.26 9.51
N ASN A 69 -11.52 6.58 8.70
CA ASN A 69 -11.36 5.14 8.75
C ASN A 69 -10.59 4.75 10.02
N PRO A 70 -11.10 3.82 10.86
CA PRO A 70 -10.44 3.45 12.11
C PRO A 70 -9.06 2.84 11.92
N PHE A 71 -8.80 2.15 10.80
CA PHE A 71 -7.46 1.66 10.47
C PHE A 71 -6.48 2.82 10.23
N VAL A 72 -6.92 3.88 9.53
CA VAL A 72 -6.10 5.08 9.25
C VAL A 72 -5.86 5.88 10.53
N LEU A 73 -6.91 6.10 11.33
CA LEU A 73 -6.80 6.78 12.62
C LEU A 73 -5.81 6.07 13.56
N HIS A 74 -5.79 4.73 13.54
CA HIS A 74 -4.85 3.96 14.34
C HIS A 74 -3.39 4.22 13.95
N ILE A 75 -3.09 4.47 12.67
CA ILE A 75 -1.72 4.86 12.23
C ILE A 75 -1.26 6.10 13.01
N ARG A 76 -2.09 7.14 13.06
CA ARG A 76 -1.72 8.38 13.78
C ARG A 76 -1.51 8.13 15.27
N LYS A 77 -2.38 7.33 15.88
CA LYS A 77 -2.29 6.95 17.30
C LYS A 77 -0.97 6.24 17.60
N VAL A 78 -0.63 5.19 16.84
CA VAL A 78 0.58 4.39 17.12
C VAL A 78 1.87 5.17 16.87
N LEU A 79 1.90 6.02 15.83
CA LEU A 79 3.06 6.87 15.59
C LEU A 79 3.26 7.88 16.74
N ASN A 80 2.19 8.42 17.31
CA ASN A 80 2.26 9.30 18.48
C ASN A 80 2.73 8.55 19.73
N ASN A 81 2.20 7.36 19.97
CA ASN A 81 2.66 6.49 21.06
C ASN A 81 4.17 6.25 20.94
N TYR A 82 4.63 5.81 19.76
CA TYR A 82 6.03 5.51 19.49
C TYR A 82 6.94 6.73 19.72
N LEU A 83 6.49 7.93 19.32
CA LEU A 83 7.21 9.19 19.57
C LEU A 83 7.38 9.50 21.07
N THR A 84 6.43 9.09 21.91
CA THR A 84 6.49 9.25 23.38
C THR A 84 7.22 8.11 24.09
N GLY A 85 7.72 7.10 23.36
CA GLY A 85 8.34 5.91 23.94
C GLY A 85 7.34 4.86 24.44
N ASN A 86 6.06 5.01 24.12
CA ASN A 86 5.03 4.01 24.37
C ASN A 86 4.82 3.15 23.11
N ASN A 87 4.79 1.83 23.25
CA ASN A 87 4.57 0.91 22.13
C ASN A 87 3.15 0.31 22.09
N ASP A 88 2.21 0.86 22.85
CA ASP A 88 0.82 0.42 22.86
C ASP A 88 0.20 0.43 21.46
N GLY A 89 -0.37 -0.71 21.06
CA GLY A 89 -0.98 -0.90 19.75
C GLY A 89 0.01 -1.15 18.62
N ILE A 90 1.29 -1.41 18.94
CA ILE A 90 2.34 -1.76 17.99
C ILE A 90 2.85 -3.17 18.28
N GLU A 91 2.83 -4.02 17.27
CA GLU A 91 3.44 -5.33 17.33
C GLU A 91 4.99 -5.18 17.37
N PRO A 92 5.72 -5.90 18.24
CA PRO A 92 7.16 -5.69 18.42
C PRO A 92 8.04 -5.82 17.16
N LEU A 93 7.69 -6.67 16.20
CA LEU A 93 8.42 -6.79 14.93
C LEU A 93 8.17 -5.59 14.01
N ALA A 94 7.03 -4.91 14.13
CA ALA A 94 6.78 -3.65 13.41
C ALA A 94 7.68 -2.49 13.87
N ILE A 95 8.37 -2.63 15.01
CA ILE A 95 9.32 -1.63 15.53
C ILE A 95 10.73 -1.90 15.02
N LYS A 96 11.21 -3.13 15.16
CA LYS A 96 12.61 -3.49 14.96
C LYS A 96 13.08 -3.20 13.54
N VAL A 97 14.31 -2.70 13.43
CA VAL A 97 15.01 -2.60 12.14
C VAL A 97 15.04 -3.96 11.47
N ASP A 98 14.47 -4.02 10.28
CA ASP A 98 14.54 -5.20 9.42
C ASP A 98 14.85 -4.77 7.98
N LYS A 99 15.69 -5.59 7.34
CA LYS A 99 16.10 -5.40 5.96
C LYS A 99 16.02 -6.75 5.26
N ALA A 100 15.00 -6.92 4.45
CA ALA A 100 14.81 -8.13 3.67
C ALA A 100 15.92 -8.27 2.61
N GLU A 101 16.12 -9.50 2.12
CA GLU A 101 17.13 -9.81 1.09
C GLU A 101 16.95 -8.99 -0.19
N ASP A 102 15.69 -8.67 -0.53
CA ASP A 102 15.38 -7.84 -1.67
C ASP A 102 15.76 -6.35 -1.45
N GLY A 103 16.16 -5.98 -0.24
CA GLY A 103 16.51 -4.62 0.18
C GLY A 103 15.34 -3.80 0.72
N THR A 104 14.17 -4.41 0.94
CA THR A 104 13.05 -3.75 1.64
C THR A 104 13.47 -3.38 3.06
N ILE A 105 13.31 -2.11 3.39
CA ILE A 105 13.57 -1.57 4.72
C ILE A 105 12.24 -1.49 5.47
N SER A 106 12.16 -2.14 6.61
CA SER A 106 10.98 -2.28 7.46
C SER A 106 11.31 -1.95 8.92
N GLY A 107 10.27 -1.70 9.70
CA GLY A 107 10.38 -1.33 11.11
C GLY A 107 10.39 0.17 11.35
N LEU A 108 9.75 0.61 12.42
CA LEU A 108 9.77 2.02 12.83
C LEU A 108 11.18 2.52 13.17
N ASP A 109 12.04 1.66 13.72
CA ASP A 109 13.42 2.02 14.05
C ASP A 109 14.31 2.26 12.81
N SER A 110 13.85 1.86 11.62
CA SER A 110 14.60 2.02 10.37
C SER A 110 14.54 3.43 9.77
N PHE A 111 13.66 4.30 10.27
CA PHE A 111 13.47 5.63 9.70
C PHE A 111 13.58 6.72 10.75
N SER A 112 13.91 7.94 10.31
CA SER A 112 13.95 9.09 11.21
C SER A 112 12.57 9.37 11.80
N LYS A 113 12.53 9.61 13.12
CA LYS A 113 11.32 10.04 13.85
C LYS A 113 10.68 11.31 13.29
N ASP A 114 11.41 12.10 12.51
CA ASP A 114 10.84 13.29 11.85
C ASP A 114 9.73 12.94 10.85
N TYR A 115 9.80 11.77 10.20
CA TYR A 115 8.67 11.29 9.40
C TYR A 115 7.42 11.15 10.28
N TYR A 116 7.57 10.54 11.45
CA TYR A 116 6.44 10.27 12.32
C TYR A 116 5.87 11.52 12.97
N LYS A 117 6.67 12.58 13.13
CA LYS A 117 6.18 13.89 13.59
C LYS A 117 5.36 14.60 12.51
N SER A 118 5.67 14.35 11.24
CA SER A 118 4.93 14.91 10.11
C SER A 118 3.52 14.38 10.06
N LYS A 119 2.62 15.20 9.52
CA LYS A 119 1.34 14.74 9.02
C LYS A 119 1.54 13.83 7.81
N PHE A 120 0.57 12.97 7.51
CA PHE A 120 0.58 12.15 6.30
C PHE A 120 -0.73 12.23 5.52
N ILE A 121 -0.62 12.02 4.22
CA ILE A 121 -1.76 11.76 3.35
C ILE A 121 -1.97 10.26 3.16
N VAL A 122 -3.21 9.85 2.97
CA VAL A 122 -3.54 8.49 2.52
C VAL A 122 -3.45 8.44 1.00
N PHE A 123 -2.51 7.66 0.47
CA PHE A 123 -2.36 7.44 -0.97
C PHE A 123 -3.26 6.30 -1.46
N GLY A 124 -3.51 5.29 -0.63
CA GLY A 124 -4.40 4.18 -0.97
C GLY A 124 -4.61 3.21 0.19
N ILE A 125 -5.73 2.48 0.15
CA ILE A 125 -6.10 1.49 1.16
C ILE A 125 -6.46 0.19 0.45
N ASN A 126 -5.80 -0.90 0.82
CA ASN A 126 -6.04 -2.24 0.29
C ASN A 126 -6.33 -3.22 1.42
N ASP A 127 -7.08 -4.28 1.12
CA ASP A 127 -7.17 -5.44 2.00
C ASP A 127 -5.84 -6.19 2.02
N SER A 128 -5.34 -6.53 3.21
CA SER A 128 -4.17 -7.41 3.31
C SER A 128 -4.60 -8.87 3.16
N ILE A 129 -3.79 -9.66 2.46
CA ILE A 129 -4.01 -11.12 2.32
C ILE A 129 -3.99 -11.85 3.65
N ALA A 130 -3.30 -11.30 4.65
CA ALA A 130 -3.20 -11.83 6.01
C ALA A 130 -4.24 -11.22 6.97
N GLY A 131 -5.21 -10.47 6.43
CA GLY A 131 -6.24 -9.76 7.18
C GLY A 131 -5.81 -8.36 7.62
N GLY A 132 -6.79 -7.50 7.91
CA GLY A 132 -6.55 -6.08 8.17
C GLY A 132 -6.40 -5.27 6.87
N LYS A 133 -5.76 -4.11 6.96
CA LYS A 133 -5.57 -3.18 5.84
C LYS A 133 -4.10 -2.86 5.63
N GLU A 134 -3.69 -2.82 4.36
CA GLU A 134 -2.43 -2.25 3.92
C GLU A 134 -2.69 -0.85 3.37
N ILE A 135 -2.14 0.15 4.05
CA ILE A 135 -2.40 1.57 3.79
C ILE A 135 -1.10 2.18 3.28
N ASN A 136 -1.19 2.80 2.11
CA ASN A 136 -0.09 3.54 1.50
C ASN A 136 -0.17 4.99 2.00
N ILE A 137 0.90 5.50 2.60
CA ILE A 137 0.97 6.88 3.10
C ILE A 137 2.19 7.63 2.58
N ILE A 138 2.08 8.96 2.52
CA ILE A 138 3.20 9.87 2.23
C ILE A 138 3.19 10.96 3.30
N PHE A 139 4.35 11.22 3.91
CA PHE A 139 4.48 12.28 4.92
C PHE A 139 4.64 13.65 4.25
N GLN A 140 3.93 14.66 4.75
CA GLN A 140 3.87 16.01 4.17
C GLN A 140 5.20 16.77 4.25
N ASP A 141 5.92 16.67 5.38
CA ASP A 141 7.19 17.39 5.57
C ASP A 141 8.36 16.72 4.84
N LYS A 142 8.21 15.43 4.51
CA LYS A 142 9.21 14.60 3.80
C LYS A 142 8.50 13.71 2.77
N GLN A 143 8.17 14.30 1.63
CA GLN A 143 7.42 13.67 0.54
C GLN A 143 8.30 12.81 -0.37
N ASP A 144 9.41 12.28 0.15
CA ASP A 144 10.45 11.60 -0.62
C ASP A 144 10.27 10.09 -0.66
N LYS A 145 9.33 9.55 0.12
CA LYS A 145 9.03 8.12 0.20
C LYS A 145 7.55 7.86 0.33
N LEU A 146 7.13 6.74 -0.26
CA LEU A 146 5.84 6.14 0.01
C LEU A 146 6.03 4.98 0.99
N PHE A 147 5.20 4.93 2.02
CA PHE A 147 5.25 3.90 3.06
C PHE A 147 4.03 3.00 2.98
N ASN A 148 4.24 1.70 3.16
CA ASN A 148 3.19 0.73 3.40
C ASN A 148 3.05 0.52 4.91
N VAL A 149 1.81 0.61 5.38
CA VAL A 149 1.46 0.43 6.79
C VAL A 149 0.41 -0.66 6.90
N TRP A 150 0.72 -1.73 7.61
CA TRP A 150 -0.21 -2.83 7.84
C TRP A 150 -0.87 -2.71 9.22
N ILE A 151 -2.16 -2.41 9.23
CA ILE A 151 -2.97 -2.35 10.44
C ILE A 151 -3.91 -3.55 10.48
N TYR A 152 -3.83 -4.33 11.56
CA TYR A 152 -4.66 -5.49 11.81
C TYR A 152 -5.74 -5.16 12.84
N LYS A 153 -6.93 -5.75 12.69
CA LYS A 153 -8.01 -5.65 13.69
C LYS A 153 -8.09 -6.96 14.46
N LEU A 154 -7.84 -6.89 15.76
CA LEU A 154 -7.89 -8.02 16.68
C LEU A 154 -9.34 -8.48 16.91
N GLY A 155 -9.49 -9.72 17.38
CA GLY A 155 -10.80 -10.28 17.74
C GLY A 155 -11.51 -9.50 18.86
N THR A 156 -10.77 -8.75 19.69
CA THR A 156 -11.30 -7.85 20.73
C THR A 156 -11.96 -6.59 20.15
N GLY A 157 -11.71 -6.29 18.88
CA GLY A 157 -12.10 -5.04 18.23
C GLY A 157 -11.00 -3.99 18.17
N ASP A 158 -9.91 -4.18 18.92
CA ASP A 158 -8.75 -3.29 18.92
C ASP A 158 -7.94 -3.40 17.62
N TYR A 159 -7.08 -2.41 17.39
CA TYR A 159 -6.23 -2.32 16.22
C TYR A 159 -4.75 -2.44 16.61
N GLU A 160 -3.94 -3.00 15.72
CA GLU A 160 -2.52 -3.26 15.95
C GLU A 160 -1.73 -2.92 14.68
N LEU A 161 -0.64 -2.16 14.82
CA LEU A 161 0.34 -1.96 13.76
C LEU A 161 1.22 -3.21 13.66
N ARG A 162 1.13 -3.93 12.54
CA ARG A 162 1.87 -5.17 12.30
C ARG A 162 3.02 -5.05 11.32
N GLY A 163 3.08 -3.94 10.59
CA GLY A 163 4.21 -3.70 9.73
C GLY A 163 4.25 -2.27 9.22
N PHE A 164 5.47 -1.78 9.07
CA PHE A 164 5.77 -0.46 8.54
C PHE A 164 7.00 -0.59 7.64
N TRP A 165 6.89 -0.29 6.35
CA TRP A 165 8.01 -0.44 5.42
C TRP A 165 7.95 0.54 4.26
N GLN A 166 9.12 0.82 3.66
CA GLN A 166 9.17 1.62 2.44
C GLN A 166 8.61 0.82 1.25
N ASN A 167 7.74 1.45 0.46
CA ASN A 167 7.28 0.89 -0.80
C ASN A 167 8.33 1.11 -1.89
N LYS A 168 9.13 0.07 -2.17
CA LYS A 168 10.20 0.13 -3.17
C LYS A 168 9.73 0.18 -4.62
N LYS A 169 8.44 -0.03 -4.90
CA LYS A 169 7.92 0.12 -6.27
C LYS A 169 7.96 1.58 -6.74
N PHE A 170 8.03 2.53 -5.80
CA PHE A 170 8.11 3.95 -6.08
C PHE A 170 9.56 4.42 -5.92
N THR A 171 10.19 4.71 -7.05
CA THR A 171 11.53 5.31 -7.12
C THR A 171 11.48 6.80 -6.82
N GLU A 172 12.65 7.44 -6.66
CA GLU A 172 12.74 8.91 -6.53
C GLU A 172 12.03 9.63 -7.69
N LYS A 173 12.19 9.14 -8.92
CA LYS A 173 11.51 9.69 -10.11
C LYS A 173 9.98 9.53 -10.03
N ASP A 174 9.49 8.44 -9.46
CA ASP A 174 8.06 8.25 -9.26
C ASP A 174 7.54 9.20 -8.18
N MET A 175 8.31 9.41 -7.12
CA MET A 175 7.97 10.39 -6.07
C MET A 175 7.95 11.82 -6.61
N GLU A 176 8.89 12.21 -7.49
CA GLU A 176 8.84 13.51 -8.18
C GLU A 176 7.56 13.69 -9.00
N LYS A 177 7.11 12.64 -9.69
CA LYS A 177 5.83 12.66 -10.43
C LYS A 177 4.66 12.79 -9.47
N ILE A 178 4.65 12.04 -8.36
CA ILE A 178 3.59 12.11 -7.34
C ILE A 178 3.54 13.51 -6.72
N GLN A 179 4.67 14.11 -6.37
CA GLN A 179 4.74 15.46 -5.81
C GLN A 179 4.11 16.51 -6.73
N LYS A 180 4.26 16.35 -8.05
CA LYS A 180 3.62 17.21 -9.04
C LYS A 180 2.13 16.91 -9.17
N GLN A 181 1.75 15.64 -9.37
CA GLN A 181 0.36 15.25 -9.62
C GLN A 181 -0.53 15.47 -8.39
N TYR A 182 -0.06 15.13 -7.20
CA TYR A 182 -0.85 15.14 -5.96
C TYR A 182 -0.58 16.37 -5.09
N LYS A 183 0.02 17.42 -5.65
CA LYS A 183 0.46 18.63 -4.92
C LYS A 183 -0.60 19.22 -4.00
N ILE A 184 -1.85 19.31 -4.48
CA ILE A 184 -2.97 19.87 -3.71
C ILE A 184 -3.23 19.04 -2.44
N PHE A 185 -3.18 17.71 -2.54
CA PHE A 185 -3.41 16.80 -1.43
C PHE A 185 -2.20 16.78 -0.48
N LEU A 186 -0.98 16.73 -1.05
CA LEU A 186 0.26 16.71 -0.27
C LEU A 186 0.43 17.97 0.59
N ASN A 187 -0.15 19.10 0.18
CA ASN A 187 -0.14 20.35 0.93
C ASN A 187 -1.43 20.61 1.73
N ASP A 188 -2.39 19.68 1.74
CA ASP A 188 -3.62 19.80 2.51
C ASP A 188 -3.37 19.51 3.99
N SER A 189 -2.98 20.55 4.72
CA SER A 189 -2.76 20.46 6.17
C SER A 189 -4.05 20.37 6.98
N LYS A 190 -5.23 20.62 6.38
CA LYS A 190 -6.51 20.63 7.10
C LYS A 190 -6.99 19.21 7.39
N HIS A 191 -6.83 18.29 6.45
CA HIS A 191 -7.34 16.93 6.56
C HIS A 191 -6.28 15.88 6.85
N ALA A 192 -5.01 16.14 6.54
CA ALA A 192 -3.91 15.23 6.83
C ALA A 192 -3.73 14.99 8.35
N LEU A 193 -3.32 13.77 8.71
CA LEU A 193 -3.16 13.29 10.09
C LEU A 193 -1.71 13.27 10.55
#